data_AF-A0A922YVI1-F1
#
_entry.id   AF-A0A922YVI1-F1
#
_cell.length_a   1.000
_cell.length_b   1.000
_cell.length_c   1.000
_cell.angle_alpha   90.00
_cell.angle_beta   90.00
_cell.angle_gamma   90.00
#
_symmetry.space_group_name_H-M   'P 1'
#
loop_
_entity.id
_entity.type
_entity.pdbx_description
1 polymer ?
#
loop_
_entity_poly.entity_id
_entity_poly.type
_entity_poly.pdbx_seq_one_letter_code
_entity_poly.pdbx_strand_id
1 'polypeptide(L)' 'MTDPLASRPDAHPEALAGPQLAHAALEAVVMVDDAQRIVMINPSGLAMFGLSREQAMGMDLSQLIPER' A
#
# COMPACT_ATOMS: atom_id res chain seq x y z
N MET A 1 40.17 -3.48 32.86
CA MET A 1 39.85 -4.88 32.50
C MET A 1 38.51 -5.16 33.15
N THR A 2 37.39 -4.80 32.56
CA THR A 2 36.88 -5.03 31.20
C THR A 2 36.31 -3.76 30.56
N ASP A 3 36.61 -3.55 29.29
CA ASP A 3 35.79 -2.74 28.38
C ASP A 3 35.26 -3.74 27.34
N PRO A 4 33.97 -3.69 26.96
CA PRO A 4 33.75 -3.64 25.53
C PRO A 4 32.63 -2.67 25.15
N LEU A 5 33.06 -1.60 24.49
CA LEU A 5 32.36 -0.67 23.60
C LEU A 5 31.53 -1.35 22.47
N ALA A 6 30.66 -2.31 22.79
CA ALA A 6 29.89 -3.06 21.80
C ALA A 6 28.45 -3.31 22.24
N SER A 7 27.62 -2.26 22.22
CA SER A 7 26.33 -2.33 21.52
C SER A 7 25.76 -0.93 21.42
N ARG A 8 25.84 -0.44 20.19
CA ARG A 8 25.43 0.86 19.72
C ARG A 8 23.88 0.98 19.62
N PRO A 9 23.38 2.17 19.30
CA PRO A 9 22.14 2.74 19.79
C PRO A 9 20.95 2.47 18.84
N ASP A 10 19.78 3.02 19.19
CA ASP A 10 18.71 3.39 18.25
C ASP A 10 18.26 2.31 17.26
N ALA A 11 17.34 1.44 17.70
CA ALA A 11 16.44 0.76 16.79
C ALA A 11 15.00 1.08 17.22
N HIS A 12 14.47 2.18 16.68
CA HIS A 12 13.04 2.37 16.54
C HIS A 12 12.46 1.08 15.91
N PRO A 13 11.34 0.53 16.40
CA PRO A 13 10.62 -0.51 15.69
C PRO A 13 9.90 0.10 14.48
N GLU A 14 10.66 0.60 13.51
CA GLU A 14 10.22 0.67 12.13
C GLU A 14 10.52 -0.67 11.46
N ALA A 15 9.61 -1.09 10.59
CA ALA A 15 9.62 -2.31 9.80
C ALA A 15 9.26 -3.60 10.55
N LEU A 16 7.95 -3.91 10.62
CA LEU A 16 7.40 -5.06 9.85
C LEU A 16 5.86 -5.14 9.93
N ALA A 17 5.12 -4.11 9.52
CA ALA A 17 3.77 -4.36 9.01
C ALA A 17 3.90 -4.72 7.52
N GLY A 18 4.49 -5.90 7.26
CA GLY A 18 4.70 -6.41 5.91
C GLY A 18 3.38 -6.57 5.14
N PRO A 19 3.42 -6.69 3.80
CA PRO A 19 2.25 -6.76 2.91
C PRO A 19 1.30 -7.96 3.15
N GLN A 20 1.47 -8.70 4.25
CA GLN A 20 0.64 -9.83 4.64
C GLN A 20 -0.79 -9.44 5.02
N LEU A 21 -1.03 -8.22 5.52
CA LEU A 21 -2.38 -7.77 5.90
C LEU A 21 -3.27 -7.41 4.71
N ALA A 22 -2.67 -7.14 3.54
CA ALA A 22 -3.43 -6.76 2.35
C ALA A 22 -4.22 -7.94 1.72
N HIS A 23 -3.89 -9.19 2.08
CA HIS A 23 -4.58 -10.37 1.54
C HIS A 23 -5.90 -10.70 2.27
N ALA A 24 -6.17 -10.07 3.42
CA ALA A 24 -7.38 -10.27 4.22
C ALA A 24 -8.29 -9.02 4.28
N ALA A 25 -7.94 -7.95 3.56
CA ALA A 25 -8.79 -6.76 3.50
C ALA A 25 -10.04 -7.07 2.67
N LEU A 26 -11.17 -7.25 3.35
CA LEU A 26 -12.51 -7.17 2.75
C LEU A 26 -12.73 -5.84 2.02
N GLU A 27 -11.96 -4.82 2.40
CA GLU A 27 -12.04 -3.46 1.87
C GLU A 27 -11.13 -3.27 0.65
N ALA A 28 -11.59 -2.43 -0.28
CA ALA A 28 -10.81 -2.01 -1.42
C ALA A 28 -9.66 -1.10 -0.95
N VAL A 29 -8.42 -1.47 -1.31
CA VAL A 29 -7.23 -0.66 -1.04
C VAL A 29 -6.63 -0.22 -2.38
N VAL A 30 -6.50 1.09 -2.54
CA VAL A 30 -5.93 1.74 -3.73
C VAL A 30 -4.82 2.69 -3.28
N MET A 31 -3.68 2.64 -3.96
CA MET A 31 -2.57 3.56 -3.78
C MET A 31 -2.35 4.33 -5.08
N VAL A 32 -2.09 5.63 -4.95
CA VAL A 32 -1.88 6.54 -6.07
C VAL A 32 -0.53 7.26 -5.98
N ASP A 33 -0.02 7.72 -7.12
CA ASP A 33 1.12 8.62 -7.17
C ASP A 33 0.70 10.10 -6.95
N ASP A 34 1.68 11.00 -7.06
CA ASP A 34 1.50 12.45 -6.94
C ASP A 34 0.53 13.02 -7.99
N ALA A 35 0.44 12.39 -9.16
CA ALA A 35 -0.50 12.75 -10.23
C ALA A 35 -1.87 12.06 -10.07
N GLN A 36 -2.16 11.49 -8.90
CA GLN A 36 -3.38 10.74 -8.58
C GLN A 36 -3.64 9.52 -9.49
N ARG A 37 -2.59 8.94 -10.06
CA ARG A 37 -2.67 7.73 -10.88
C ARG A 37 -2.50 6.49 -10.03
N ILE A 38 -3.34 5.49 -10.25
CA ILE A 38 -3.30 4.23 -9.50
C ILE A 38 -1.98 3.51 -9.79
N VAL A 39 -1.17 3.34 -8.74
CA VAL A 39 0.09 2.59 -8.77
C VAL A 39 -0.03 1.21 -8.11
N MET A 40 -1.07 1.00 -7.31
CA MET A 40 -1.39 -0.31 -6.75
C MET A 40 -2.87 -0.38 -6.37
N ILE A 41 -3.47 -1.54 -6.61
CA ILE A 41 -4.83 -1.88 -6.18
C ILE A 41 -4.84 -3.33 -5.72
N ASN A 42 -5.53 -3.62 -4.60
CA ASN A 42 -5.70 -4.98 -4.12
C ASN A 42 -6.80 -5.72 -4.93
N PRO A 43 -6.84 -7.07 -4.89
CA PRO A 43 -7.88 -7.83 -5.58
C PRO A 43 -9.31 -7.44 -5.19
N SER A 44 -9.54 -7.09 -3.93
CA SER A 44 -10.85 -6.63 -3.43
C SER A 44 -11.32 -5.35 -4.15
N GLY A 45 -10.42 -4.39 -4.40
CA GLY A 45 -10.73 -3.17 -5.15
C GLY A 45 -11.02 -3.45 -6.63
N LEU A 46 -10.24 -4.33 -7.27
CA LEU A 46 -10.53 -4.76 -8.64
C LEU A 46 -11.92 -5.38 -8.75
N ALA A 47 -12.28 -6.24 -7.81
CA ALA A 47 -13.60 -6.86 -7.75
C ALA A 47 -14.72 -5.85 -7.47
N MET A 48 -14.49 -4.89 -6.57
CA MET A 48 -15.46 -3.84 -6.22
C MET A 48 -15.80 -2.94 -7.41
N PHE A 49 -14.78 -2.54 -8.19
CA PHE A 49 -14.96 -1.67 -9.35
C PHE A 49 -15.17 -2.44 -10.67
N GLY A 50 -15.09 -3.77 -10.65
CA GLY A 50 -15.24 -4.61 -11.84
C GLY A 50 -14.13 -4.39 -12.88
N LEU A 51 -12.94 -4.00 -12.45
CA LEU A 51 -11.81 -3.68 -13.32
C LEU A 51 -10.77 -4.80 -13.33
N SER A 52 -10.09 -4.96 -14.46
CA SER A 52 -8.85 -5.74 -14.52
C SER A 52 -7.67 -4.91 -13.98
N ARG A 53 -6.59 -5.58 -13.59
CA ARG A 53 -5.38 -4.89 -13.14
C ARG A 53 -4.83 -3.98 -14.25
N GLU A 54 -4.81 -4.45 -15.48
CA GLU A 54 -4.32 -3.71 -16.64
C GLU A 54 -5.13 -2.44 -16.91
N GLN A 55 -6.43 -2.47 -16.62
CA GLN A 55 -7.31 -1.31 -16.74
C GLN A 55 -7.09 -0.33 -15.58
N ALA A 56 -6.90 -0.83 -14.37
CA ALA A 56 -6.77 0.00 -13.17
C ALA A 56 -5.41 0.70 -13.09
N MET A 57 -4.32 0.07 -13.50
CA MET A 57 -2.98 0.66 -13.39
C MET A 57 -2.84 1.91 -14.28
N GLY A 58 -2.43 3.03 -13.69
CA GLY A 58 -2.32 4.32 -14.39
C GLY A 58 -3.67 5.03 -14.63
N MET A 59 -4.79 4.43 -14.20
CA MET A 59 -6.08 5.11 -14.18
C MET A 59 -6.04 6.27 -13.20
N ASP A 60 -6.71 7.37 -13.54
CA ASP A 60 -6.89 8.50 -12.64
C ASP A 60 -7.89 8.13 -11.52
N LEU A 61 -7.55 8.42 -10.27
CA LEU A 61 -8.40 8.09 -9.12
C LEU A 61 -9.80 8.70 -9.23
N SER A 62 -9.95 9.87 -9.87
CA SER A 62 -11.24 10.53 -10.05
C SER A 62 -12.25 9.66 -10.80
N GLN A 63 -11.79 8.72 -11.65
CA GLN A 63 -12.68 7.82 -12.39
C GLN A 63 -13.38 6.79 -11.49
N LEU A 64 -12.83 6.53 -10.30
CA LEU A 64 -13.42 5.62 -9.31
C LEU A 64 -14.33 6.33 -8.31
N ILE A 65 -14.28 7.66 -8.25
CA ILE A 65 -15.04 8.47 -7.31
C ILE A 65 -16.18 9.16 -8.07
N PRO A 66 -17.45 8.89 -7.77
CA PRO A 66 -18.55 9.57 -8.43
C PRO A 66 -18.47 11.09 -8.21
N GLU A 67 -18.67 11.84 -9.28
CA GLU A 67 -18.86 13.29 -9.20
C GLU A 67 -20.11 13.58 -8.36
N ARG A 68 -20.03 14.61 -7.50
CA ARG A 68 -21.13 14.97 -6.61
C ARG A 68 -22.32 15.58 -7.32
#